data_AF-G1WJA1-F1
#
_entry.id   AF-G1WJA1-F1
#
_cell.length_a   1.000
_cell.length_b   1.000
_cell.length_c   1.000
_cell.angle_alpha   90.00
_cell.angle_beta   90.00
_cell.angle_gamma   90.00
#
_symmetry.space_group_name_H-M   'P 1'
#
loop_
_entity.id
_entity.type
_entity.pdbx_description
1 polymer ?
#
loop_
_entity_poly.entity_id
_entity_poly.type
_entity_poly.pdbx_seq_one_letter_code
_entity_poly.pdbx_strand_id
1 'polypeptide(L)'
;MPLPVVAIVLPLVLFGIMAVVLFVAYRRAARAIDELSLPVVVRCGACGVEFRITTAELRGAKMTKSVSRTSTRVHGPALVTRKSYSRYQKRLTCPACGEHGWCEVLNIGQLQAASTRVAIKYLGGALVLLILLGFVLNALSNAIL
;
A
#
# COMPACT_ATOMS: atom_id res chain seq x y z
N MET A 1 32.73 -23.64 18.92
CA MET A 1 32.28 -23.48 17.51
C MET A 1 30.80 -23.01 17.40
N PRO A 2 30.39 -21.81 17.87
CA PRO A 2 28.99 -21.34 17.72
C PRO A 2 28.77 -20.19 16.71
N LEU A 3 29.83 -19.65 16.10
CA LEU A 3 29.76 -18.55 15.12
C LEU A 3 28.77 -18.77 13.96
N PRO A 4 28.61 -19.97 13.36
CA PRO A 4 27.70 -20.13 12.23
C PRO A 4 26.22 -20.09 12.65
N VAL A 5 25.89 -20.53 13.87
CA VAL A 5 24.51 -20.56 14.35
C VAL A 5 24.04 -19.13 14.65
N VAL A 6 24.86 -18.31 15.31
CA VAL A 6 24.50 -16.91 15.59
C VAL A 6 24.39 -16.09 14.30
N ALA A 7 25.30 -16.31 13.34
CA ALA A 7 25.30 -15.60 12.06
C ALA A 7 24.07 -15.89 11.17
N ILE A 8 23.41 -17.04 11.36
CA ILE A 8 22.23 -17.44 10.57
C ILE A 8 20.93 -17.19 11.36
N VAL A 9 20.90 -17.52 12.65
CA VAL A 9 19.69 -17.44 13.47
C VAL A 9 19.32 -15.99 13.77
N LEU A 10 20.29 -15.13 14.10
CA LEU A 10 20.03 -13.73 14.41
C LEU A 10 19.37 -12.94 13.26
N PRO A 11 19.87 -12.98 12.01
CA PRO A 11 19.20 -12.28 10.91
C PRO A 11 17.83 -12.88 10.57
N LEU A 12 17.63 -14.19 10.73
CA LEU A 12 16.31 -14.82 10.53
C LEU A 12 15.29 -14.32 11.55
N VAL A 13 15.69 -14.21 12.82
CA VAL A 13 14.81 -13.69 13.89
C VAL A 13 14.49 -12.22 13.63
N LEU A 14 15.47 -11.40 13.28
CA LEU A 14 15.26 -9.98 12.93
C LEU A 14 14.35 -9.83 11.70
N PHE A 15 14.54 -10.66 10.67
CA PHE A 15 13.68 -10.68 9.50
C PHE A 15 12.24 -11.07 9.86
N GLY A 16 12.06 -12.06 10.74
CA GLY A 16 10.75 -12.44 11.26
C GLY A 16 10.05 -11.30 12.00
N ILE A 17 10.76 -10.62 12.90
CA ILE A 17 10.22 -9.46 13.64
C ILE A 17 9.85 -8.33 12.67
N MET A 18 10.72 -8.01 11.71
CA MET A 18 10.46 -7.00 10.68
C MET A 18 9.21 -7.36 9.86
N ALA A 19 9.09 -8.61 9.42
CA ALA A 19 7.94 -9.08 8.64
C ALA A 19 6.63 -8.96 9.45
N VAL A 20 6.64 -9.34 10.73
CA VAL A 20 5.47 -9.22 11.61
C VAL A 20 5.09 -7.76 11.83
N VAL A 21 6.05 -6.87 12.14
CA VAL A 21 5.80 -5.44 12.34
C VAL A 21 5.21 -4.80 11.08
N LEU A 22 5.80 -5.07 9.92
CA LEU A 22 5.29 -4.58 8.63
C LEU A 22 3.90 -5.15 8.32
N PHE A 23 3.65 -6.42 8.61
CA PHE A 23 2.34 -7.05 8.39
C PHE A 23 1.25 -6.43 9.29
N VAL A 24 1.57 -6.17 10.57
CA VAL A 24 0.65 -5.49 11.50
C VAL A 24 0.40 -4.04 11.05
N ALA A 25 1.44 -3.31 10.67
CA ALA A 25 1.31 -1.95 10.15
C ALA A 25 0.45 -1.91 8.87
N TYR A 26 0.66 -2.86 7.96
CA TYR A 26 -0.16 -3.04 6.77
C TYR A 26 -1.62 -3.32 7.11
N ARG A 27 -1.90 -4.24 8.05
CA ARG A 27 -3.27 -4.55 8.49
C ARG A 27 -3.96 -3.38 9.20
N ARG A 28 -3.22 -2.55 9.93
CA ARG A 28 -3.76 -1.32 10.54
C ARG A 28 -4.08 -0.26 9.49
N ALA A 29 -3.17 -0.02 8.55
CA ALA A 29 -3.39 0.91 7.45
C ALA A 29 -4.60 0.50 6.61
N ALA A 30 -4.70 -0.79 6.30
CA ALA A 30 -5.83 -1.43 5.66
C ALA A 30 -7.18 -1.10 6.33
N ARG A 31 -7.31 -1.40 7.63
CA ARG A 31 -8.54 -1.14 8.38
C ARG A 31 -8.89 0.34 8.42
N ALA A 32 -7.90 1.20 8.62
CA ALA A 32 -8.11 2.65 8.62
C ALA A 32 -8.54 3.20 7.26
N ILE A 33 -8.12 2.60 6.14
CA ILE A 33 -8.62 2.96 4.80
C ILE A 33 -10.07 2.51 4.63
N ASP A 34 -10.43 1.33 5.13
CA ASP A 34 -11.79 0.80 5.05
C ASP A 34 -12.77 1.60 5.92
N GLU A 35 -12.34 2.07 7.10
CA GLU A 35 -13.11 2.98 7.98
C GLU A 35 -13.41 4.35 7.34
N LEU A 36 -12.57 4.79 6.40
CA LEU A 36 -12.74 6.07 5.73
C LEU A 36 -13.95 6.08 4.77
N SER A 37 -14.52 4.91 4.44
CA SER A 37 -15.71 4.71 3.60
C SER A 37 -15.74 5.61 2.35
N LEU A 38 -14.59 5.80 1.69
CA LEU A 38 -14.55 6.64 0.48
C LEU A 38 -15.34 5.94 -0.64
N PRO A 39 -16.34 6.60 -1.24
CA PRO A 39 -17.05 6.02 -2.37
C PRO A 39 -16.09 5.88 -3.55
N VAL A 40 -15.91 4.66 -4.04
CA VAL A 40 -15.11 4.37 -5.24
C VAL A 40 -16.04 4.42 -6.43
N VAL A 41 -15.78 5.32 -7.38
CA VAL A 41 -16.57 5.43 -8.61
C VAL A 41 -15.92 4.59 -9.68
N VAL A 42 -16.65 3.61 -10.20
CA VAL A 42 -16.20 2.69 -11.25
C VAL A 42 -17.12 2.75 -12.46
N ARG A 43 -16.53 2.63 -13.65
CA ARG A 43 -17.25 2.55 -14.93
C ARG A 43 -17.08 1.16 -15.53
N CYS A 44 -18.17 0.49 -15.88
CA CYS A 44 -18.12 -0.81 -16.55
C CYS A 44 -17.57 -0.69 -17.98
N GLY A 45 -16.61 -1.54 -18.35
CA GLY A 45 -16.08 -1.58 -19.72
C GLY A 45 -17.02 -2.21 -20.74
N ALA A 46 -18.05 -2.96 -20.32
CA ALA A 46 -19.01 -3.61 -21.20
C ALA A 46 -20.23 -2.72 -21.50
N CYS A 47 -20.92 -2.23 -20.46
CA CYS A 47 -22.14 -1.43 -20.62
C CYS A 47 -21.93 0.08 -20.41
N GLY A 48 -20.74 0.53 -19.99
CA GLY A 48 -20.44 1.94 -19.76
C GLY A 48 -21.08 2.56 -18.50
N VAL A 49 -21.90 1.81 -17.77
CA VAL A 49 -22.58 2.31 -16.57
C VAL A 49 -21.58 2.63 -15.46
N GLU A 50 -21.78 3.78 -14.82
CA GLU A 50 -21.04 4.20 -13.63
C GLU A 50 -21.78 3.76 -12.38
N PHE A 51 -21.05 3.15 -11.45
CA PHE A 51 -21.58 2.72 -10.17
C PHE A 51 -20.58 2.97 -9.05
N ARG A 52 -21.09 3.02 -7.82
CA ARG A 52 -20.29 3.25 -6.63
C ARG A 52 -20.07 1.93 -5.90
N ILE A 53 -18.84 1.66 -5.53
CA ILE A 53 -18.46 0.52 -4.70
C ILE A 53 -17.67 1.01 -3.48
N THR A 54 -17.54 0.15 -2.49
CA THR A 54 -16.72 0.40 -1.31
C THR A 54 -15.24 0.11 -1.59
N THR A 55 -14.34 0.67 -0.77
CA THR A 55 -12.91 0.34 -0.83
C THR A 55 -12.66 -1.14 -0.52
N ALA A 56 -13.45 -1.74 0.36
CA ALA A 56 -13.39 -3.16 0.70
C ALA A 56 -13.69 -4.05 -0.52
N GLU A 57 -14.75 -3.75 -1.28
CA GLU A 57 -15.10 -4.46 -2.51
C GLU A 57 -14.01 -4.28 -3.58
N LEU A 58 -13.52 -3.04 -3.76
CA LEU A 58 -12.41 -2.78 -4.68
C LEU A 58 -11.16 -3.56 -4.30
N ARG A 59 -10.89 -3.73 -3.01
CA ARG A 59 -9.73 -4.48 -2.51
C ARG A 59 -9.90 -5.99 -2.67
N GLY A 60 -11.12 -6.50 -2.50
CA GLY A 60 -11.46 -7.91 -2.73
C GLY A 60 -11.24 -8.36 -4.17
N ALA A 61 -11.29 -7.42 -5.13
CA ALA A 61 -10.97 -7.72 -6.52
C ALA A 61 -9.49 -8.08 -6.72
N LYS A 62 -9.26 -9.37 -7.05
CA LYS A 62 -7.94 -9.99 -7.19
C LYS A 62 -7.18 -9.53 -8.44
N MET A 63 -7.89 -9.27 -9.54
CA MET A 63 -7.26 -8.89 -10.81
C MET A 63 -7.30 -7.38 -11.00
N THR A 64 -6.12 -6.81 -11.26
CA THR A 64 -5.92 -5.37 -11.48
C THR A 64 -5.12 -5.17 -12.77
N LYS A 65 -5.56 -4.23 -13.61
CA LYS A 65 -4.84 -3.76 -14.79
C LYS A 65 -4.65 -2.26 -14.67
N SER A 66 -3.41 -1.80 -14.70
CA SER A 66 -3.10 -0.38 -14.58
C SER A 66 -2.14 0.07 -15.66
N VAL A 67 -2.44 1.20 -16.28
CA VAL A 67 -1.52 1.95 -17.14
C VAL A 67 -1.11 3.19 -16.37
N SER A 68 0.18 3.31 -16.10
CA SER A 68 0.76 4.49 -15.44
C SER A 68 1.60 5.29 -16.41
N ARG A 69 1.45 6.61 -16.34
CA ARG A 69 2.29 7.60 -17.02
C ARG A 69 3.02 8.41 -15.96
N THR A 70 4.33 8.40 -16.00
CA THR A 70 5.15 9.21 -15.09
C THR A 70 5.27 10.62 -15.68
N SER A 71 4.94 11.65 -14.91
CA SER A 71 5.10 13.05 -15.32
C SER A 71 5.96 13.76 -14.29
N THR A 72 7.07 14.33 -14.74
CA THR A 72 7.93 15.20 -13.92
C THR A 72 7.40 16.62 -14.01
N ARG A 73 7.06 17.21 -12.86
CA ARG A 73 6.66 18.62 -12.78
C ARG A 73 7.61 19.37 -11.85
N VAL A 74 7.93 20.61 -12.21
CA VAL A 74 8.68 21.53 -11.36
C VAL A 74 7.74 22.00 -10.25
N HIS A 75 8.12 21.77 -8.99
CA HIS A 75 7.45 22.31 -7.81
C HIS A 75 8.49 23.10 -6.99
N GLY A 76 8.54 24.42 -7.18
CA GLY A 76 9.56 25.27 -6.57
C GLY A 76 10.97 24.95 -7.11
N PRO A 77 12.01 24.84 -6.26
CA PRO A 77 13.37 24.51 -6.71
C PRO A 77 13.58 23.02 -7.01
N ALA A 78 12.56 22.18 -6.82
CA ALA A 78 12.68 20.72 -6.94
C ALA A 78 11.87 20.17 -8.13
N LEU A 79 12.48 19.23 -8.86
CA LEU A 79 11.79 18.39 -9.83
C LEU A 79 11.10 17.25 -9.09
N VAL A 80 9.76 17.27 -9.06
CA VAL A 80 8.97 16.22 -8.42
C VAL A 80 8.40 15.30 -9.51
N THR A 81 8.90 14.07 -9.53
CA THR A 81 8.39 13.01 -10.41
C THR A 81 7.13 12.42 -9.79
N ARG A 82 5.96 12.68 -10.39
CA ARG A 82 4.68 12.14 -9.92
C ARG A 82 4.17 11.06 -10.88
N LYS A 83 3.90 9.87 -10.34
CA LYS A 83 3.22 8.81 -11.08
C LYS A 83 1.74 9.19 -11.22
N SER A 84 1.28 9.37 -12.45
CA SER A 84 -0.13 9.56 -12.81
C SER A 84 -0.65 8.26 -13.40
N TYR A 85 -1.74 7.71 -12.90
CA TYR A 85 -2.38 6.56 -13.56
C TYR A 85 -3.33 7.10 -14.62
N SER A 86 -3.05 6.82 -15.90
CA SER A 86 -3.94 7.23 -16.99
C SER A 86 -5.18 6.33 -17.07
N ARG A 87 -5.04 5.06 -16.65
CA ARG A 87 -6.13 4.09 -16.60
C ARG A 87 -5.86 3.09 -15.49
N TYR A 88 -6.82 2.89 -14.59
CA TYR A 88 -6.76 1.86 -13.56
C TYR A 88 -8.05 1.06 -13.57
N GLN A 89 -7.93 -0.23 -13.82
CA GLN A 89 -9.06 -1.13 -14.01
C GLN A 89 -8.96 -2.30 -13.05
N LYS A 90 -10.10 -2.73 -12.53
CA LYS A 90 -10.23 -3.96 -11.75
C LYS A 90 -11.33 -4.83 -12.34
N ARG A 91 -11.20 -6.15 -12.16
CA ARG A 91 -12.24 -7.09 -12.58
C ARG A 91 -13.34 -7.13 -11.51
N LEU A 92 -14.54 -6.71 -11.89
CA LEU A 92 -15.68 -6.53 -11.01
C LEU A 92 -16.95 -6.97 -11.73
N THR A 93 -17.96 -7.41 -10.97
CA THR A 93 -19.29 -7.69 -11.51
C THR A 93 -20.07 -6.40 -11.60
N CYS A 94 -20.60 -6.08 -12.79
CA CYS A 94 -21.43 -4.90 -12.96
C CYS A 94 -22.84 -5.14 -12.38
N PRO A 95 -23.36 -4.27 -11.49
CA PRO A 95 -24.71 -4.42 -10.96
C PRO A 95 -25.81 -4.14 -12.00
N ALA A 96 -25.49 -3.44 -13.09
CA ALA A 96 -26.46 -3.08 -14.13
C ALA A 96 -26.63 -4.15 -15.20
N CYS A 97 -25.55 -4.78 -15.67
CA CYS A 97 -25.59 -5.78 -16.75
C CYS A 97 -25.18 -7.19 -16.32
N GLY A 98 -24.76 -7.40 -15.07
CA GLY A 98 -24.33 -8.70 -14.55
C GLY A 98 -22.95 -9.18 -15.05
N GLU A 99 -22.34 -8.49 -16.00
CA GLU A 99 -21.07 -8.90 -16.62
C GLU A 99 -19.89 -8.82 -15.63
N HIS A 100 -19.06 -9.87 -15.58
CA HIS A 100 -17.85 -9.91 -14.77
C HIS A 100 -16.60 -9.49 -15.58
N GLY A 101 -16.52 -8.19 -15.84
CA GLY A 101 -15.57 -7.58 -16.77
C GLY A 101 -14.59 -6.59 -16.13
N TRP A 102 -13.81 -5.94 -16.99
CA TRP A 102 -12.92 -4.85 -16.60
C TRP A 102 -13.73 -3.58 -16.33
N CYS A 103 -13.62 -3.05 -15.12
CA CYS A 103 -14.23 -1.79 -14.71
C CYS A 103 -13.14 -0.77 -14.38
N GLU A 104 -13.24 0.44 -14.93
CA GLU A 104 -12.29 1.54 -14.74
C GLU A 104 -12.62 2.35 -13.49
N VAL A 105 -11.65 2.55 -12.61
CA VAL A 105 -11.77 3.37 -11.40
C VAL A 105 -11.51 4.83 -11.78
N LEU A 106 -12.55 5.66 -11.72
CA LEU A 106 -12.49 7.06 -12.14
C LEU A 106 -11.83 7.97 -11.10
N ASN A 107 -11.93 7.62 -9.82
CA ASN A 107 -11.45 8.45 -8.70
C ASN A 107 -10.12 7.98 -8.08
N ILE A 108 -9.22 7.38 -8.88
CA ILE A 108 -7.94 6.87 -8.38
C ILE A 108 -7.07 7.94 -7.70
N GLY A 109 -7.10 9.19 -8.19
CA GLY A 109 -6.32 10.27 -7.60
C GLY A 109 -6.72 10.58 -6.15
N GLN A 110 -8.02 10.58 -5.85
CA GLN A 110 -8.54 10.80 -4.49
C GLN A 110 -8.22 9.62 -3.58
N LEU A 111 -8.40 8.39 -4.08
CA LEU A 111 -8.06 7.18 -3.35
C LEU A 111 -6.57 7.11 -3.02
N GLN A 112 -5.71 7.50 -3.97
CA GLN A 112 -4.26 7.54 -3.76
C GLN A 112 -3.88 8.62 -2.74
N ALA A 113 -4.49 9.80 -2.77
CA ALA A 113 -4.21 10.86 -1.80
C ALA A 113 -4.62 10.44 -0.37
N ALA A 114 -5.81 9.86 -0.22
CA ALA A 114 -6.32 9.38 1.07
C ALA A 114 -5.46 8.22 1.61
N SER A 115 -5.19 7.21 0.78
CA SER A 115 -4.38 6.05 1.18
C SER A 115 -2.92 6.41 1.46
N THR A 116 -2.32 7.36 0.74
CA THR A 116 -0.94 7.81 1.01
C THR A 116 -0.79 8.38 2.42
N ARG A 117 -1.74 9.21 2.87
CA ARG A 117 -1.70 9.79 4.22
C ARG A 117 -1.77 8.69 5.30
N VAL A 118 -2.67 7.72 5.11
CA VAL A 118 -2.80 6.57 6.03
C VAL A 118 -1.55 5.69 5.98
N ALA A 119 -1.01 5.43 4.79
CA ALA A 119 0.22 4.67 4.60
C ALA A 119 1.41 5.32 5.32
N ILE A 120 1.61 6.64 5.17
CA ILE A 120 2.68 7.36 5.87
C ILE A 120 2.52 7.24 7.39
N LYS A 121 1.30 7.37 7.91
CA LYS A 121 1.05 7.30 9.36
C LYS A 121 1.44 5.93 9.94
N TYR A 122 1.05 4.83 9.30
CA TYR A 122 1.24 3.49 9.84
C TYR A 122 2.55 2.83 9.38
N LEU A 123 2.86 2.84 8.08
CA LEU A 123 4.10 2.26 7.55
C LEU A 123 5.30 3.14 7.86
N GLY A 124 5.16 4.48 7.76
CA GLY A 124 6.22 5.40 8.16
C GLY A 124 6.52 5.31 9.66
N GLY A 125 5.49 5.24 10.50
CA GLY A 125 5.66 5.00 11.94
C GLY A 125 6.35 3.68 12.25
N ALA A 126 5.99 2.60 11.55
CA ALA A 126 6.66 1.31 11.69
C ALA A 126 8.14 1.35 11.28
N LEU A 127 8.47 2.10 10.22
CA LEU A 127 9.84 2.26 9.77
C LEU A 127 10.69 3.02 10.81
N VAL A 128 10.17 4.10 11.38
CA VAL A 128 10.84 4.82 12.48
C VAL A 128 11.08 3.91 13.68
N LEU A 129 10.08 3.10 14.05
CA LEU A 129 10.22 2.14 15.15
C LEU A 129 11.30 1.10 14.88
N LEU A 130 11.37 0.55 13.66
CA LEU A 130 12.42 -0.40 13.27
C LEU A 130 13.82 0.23 13.31
N ILE A 131 13.96 1.48 12.86
CA ILE A 131 15.22 2.22 12.93
C ILE A 131 15.66 2.40 14.38
N LEU A 132 14.77 2.86 15.26
CA LEU A 132 15.06 3.03 16.69
C LEU A 132 15.46 1.70 17.34
N LEU A 133 14.74 0.63 17.03
CA LEU A 133 15.06 -0.71 17.54
C LEU A 133 16.45 -1.16 17.09
N GLY A 134 16.82 -0.88 15.85
CA GLY A 134 18.16 -1.14 15.32
C GLY A 134 19.25 -0.35 16.06
N PHE A 135 19.03 0.93 16.35
CA PHE A 135 19.97 1.74 17.13
C PHE A 135 20.14 1.21 18.56
N VAL A 136 19.04 0.80 19.21
CA VAL A 136 19.08 0.23 20.57
C VAL A 136 19.85 -1.09 20.59
N LEU A 137 19.60 -1.98 19.62
CA LEU A 137 20.33 -3.24 19.50
C LEU A 137 21.83 -3.03 19.27
N ASN A 138 22.20 -2.06 18.43
CA ASN A 138 23.59 -1.70 18.18
C ASN A 138 24.27 -1.15 19.45
N ALA A 139 23.59 -0.26 20.18
CA ALA A 139 24.10 0.29 21.43
C ALA A 139 24.30 -0.79 22.51
N LEU A 140 23.35 -1.73 22.64
CA LEU A 140 23.47 -2.87 23.56
C LEU A 140 24.61 -3.80 23.15
N SER A 141 24.76 -4.09 21.86
CA SER A 141 25.88 -4.89 21.35
C SER A 141 27.23 -4.26 21.69
N ASN A 142 27.36 -2.93 21.58
CA ASN A 142 28.59 -2.22 21.89
C ASN A 142 28.83 -2.00 23.40
N ALA A 143 27.80 -2.17 24.24
CA ALA A 143 27.91 -2.06 25.69
C ALA A 143 28.21 -3.41 26.38
N ILE A 144 27.93 -4.53 25.70
CA ILE A 144 28.14 -5.90 26.19
C ILE A 144 29.47 -6.50 25.68
N LEU A 145 30.04 -5.96 24.60
CA LEU A 145 31.38 -6.29 24.09
C LEU A 145 32.45 -5.40 24.74
#